data_AF-A0A846CP37-F1
#
_entry.id   AF-A0A846CP37-F1
#
_cell.length_a   1.000
_cell.length_b   1.000
_cell.length_c   1.000
_cell.angle_alpha   90.00
_cell.angle_beta   90.00
_cell.angle_gamma   90.00
#
_symmetry.space_group_name_H-M   'P 1'
#
loop_
_entity.id
_entity.type
_entity.pdbx_description
1 polymer ?
#
loop_
_entity_poly.entity_id
_entity_poly.type
_entity_poly.pdbx_seq_one_letter_code
_entity_poly.pdbx_strand_id
1 'polypeptide(L)'
;MNIKNTNSKNESFNLILCGLAFQFIPLFTFGLILAAFEDWSSPFPGVLFHLIISTFIYGYIPLLKGCRLYSYDKGYASKWGWFGLLSILGLSFLLLFPEKRTNFYSEGSLGNDSINFPFNKLNIPEFLLYYSIAFPILILTIFIIILLSIGLLSLVKGSDFIDLFNATWDILPELYVTITYLFIGLFLFRYIRILGFDVEKFGILNFGSLKPIINWKLIILIVFLNYAFAWGFNSLISYYISFIYPDFIENSINELEFTNVIGLISWSFSAIVFAPLLEELICRGIILQKWAMKWGIKAGIVTSSLLFAICHLRFDIVSLFIAGTILSVLYFKTGNLIVPILCHSLYNTIVTIFMIGRYYSSSNVDFVSVNDYRVSMEPLLGQKAIVAAISFAVIMFFLYRNFPKQDDILPYYRNSK
;
A
#
# COMPACT_ATOMS: atom_id res chain seq x y z
N MET A 1 27.42 13.55 -25.48
CA MET A 1 26.16 14.06 -24.91
C MET A 1 25.05 13.08 -25.28
N ASN A 2 24.72 12.12 -24.41
CA ASN A 2 23.75 11.05 -24.71
C ASN A 2 22.81 10.86 -23.51
N ILE A 3 21.86 11.78 -23.37
CA ILE A 3 20.71 11.66 -22.48
C ILE A 3 19.58 11.03 -23.31
N LYS A 4 19.53 9.70 -23.42
CA LYS A 4 18.44 9.01 -24.16
C LYS A 4 17.80 7.78 -23.50
N ASN A 5 18.40 7.17 -22.47
CA ASN A 5 17.83 5.91 -21.91
C ASN A 5 16.77 6.09 -20.81
N THR A 6 16.66 7.25 -20.16
CA THR A 6 15.58 7.48 -19.18
C THR A 6 14.22 7.70 -19.84
N ASN A 7 14.20 8.14 -21.10
CA ASN A 7 12.97 8.34 -21.85
C ASN A 7 12.36 7.02 -22.35
N SER A 8 13.16 6.00 -22.71
CA SER A 8 12.63 4.71 -23.20
C SER A 8 11.90 3.93 -22.11
N LYS A 9 12.48 3.86 -20.89
CA LYS A 9 11.86 3.17 -19.75
C LYS A 9 10.58 3.86 -19.29
N ASN A 10 10.53 5.20 -19.29
CA ASN A 10 9.30 5.92 -18.99
C ASN A 10 8.23 5.73 -20.08
N GLU A 11 8.64 5.69 -21.36
CA GLU A 11 7.73 5.43 -22.47
C GLU A 11 7.12 4.02 -22.40
N SER A 12 7.94 3.00 -22.11
CA SER A 12 7.46 1.62 -21.98
C SER A 12 6.43 1.49 -20.86
N PHE A 13 6.68 2.08 -19.69
CA PHE A 13 5.71 2.08 -18.58
C PHE A 13 4.46 2.92 -18.86
N ASN A 14 4.56 4.07 -19.52
CA ASN A 14 3.38 4.85 -19.91
C ASN A 14 2.46 4.05 -20.83
N LEU A 15 3.02 3.30 -21.78
CA LEU A 15 2.26 2.42 -22.68
C LEU A 15 1.64 1.23 -21.93
N ILE A 16 2.38 0.61 -20.99
CA ILE A 16 1.85 -0.45 -20.14
C ILE A 16 0.66 0.06 -19.31
N LEU A 17 0.83 1.19 -18.61
CA LEU A 17 -0.22 1.79 -17.78
C LEU A 17 -1.44 2.20 -18.62
N CYS A 18 -1.22 2.78 -19.80
CA CYS A 18 -2.28 3.12 -20.73
C CYS A 18 -3.07 1.87 -21.16
N GLY A 19 -2.38 0.79 -21.51
CA GLY A 19 -3.04 -0.47 -21.87
C GLY A 19 -3.83 -1.11 -20.73
N LEU A 20 -3.26 -1.11 -19.52
CA LEU A 20 -3.99 -1.57 -18.33
C LEU A 20 -5.20 -0.68 -18.02
N ALA A 21 -5.08 0.64 -18.17
CA ALA A 21 -6.18 1.57 -17.94
C ALA A 21 -7.36 1.29 -18.90
N PHE A 22 -7.08 1.10 -20.19
CA PHE A 22 -8.10 0.72 -21.18
C PHE A 22 -8.74 -0.64 -20.89
N GLN A 23 -7.99 -1.58 -20.32
CA GLN A 23 -8.52 -2.89 -19.91
C GLN A 23 -9.41 -2.79 -18.67
N PHE A 24 -8.93 -2.17 -17.58
CA PHE A 24 -9.54 -2.35 -16.27
C PHE A 24 -10.43 -1.20 -15.81
N ILE A 25 -10.22 0.06 -16.25
CA ILE A 25 -11.09 1.17 -15.83
C ILE A 25 -12.54 0.98 -16.34
N PRO A 26 -12.79 0.62 -17.61
CA PRO A 26 -14.15 0.38 -18.09
C PRO A 26 -14.82 -0.80 -17.37
N LEU A 27 -14.09 -1.89 -17.13
CA LEU A 27 -14.58 -3.05 -16.38
C LEU A 27 -14.97 -2.69 -14.95
N PHE A 28 -14.11 -1.95 -14.25
CA PHE A 28 -14.37 -1.50 -12.88
C PHE A 28 -15.59 -0.57 -12.82
N THR A 29 -15.65 0.42 -13.72
CA THR A 29 -16.77 1.36 -13.80
C THR A 29 -18.08 0.62 -14.08
N PHE A 30 -18.06 -0.37 -14.97
CA PHE A 30 -19.22 -1.20 -15.26
C PHE A 30 -19.67 -2.04 -14.06
N GLY A 31 -18.72 -2.64 -13.33
CA GLY A 31 -19.01 -3.36 -12.09
C GLY A 31 -19.69 -2.47 -11.05
N LEU A 32 -19.22 -1.23 -10.87
CA LEU A 32 -19.86 -0.27 -9.97
C LEU A 32 -21.27 0.12 -10.42
N ILE A 33 -21.47 0.31 -11.72
CA ILE A 33 -22.80 0.61 -12.28
C ILE A 33 -23.75 -0.58 -12.08
N LEU A 34 -23.31 -1.81 -12.35
CA LEU A 34 -24.10 -3.01 -12.10
C LEU A 34 -24.48 -3.15 -10.62
N ALA A 35 -23.55 -2.88 -9.70
CA ALA A 35 -23.82 -2.93 -8.27
C ALA A 35 -24.79 -1.84 -7.78
N ALA A 36 -24.93 -0.72 -8.51
CA ALA A 36 -25.79 0.39 -8.13
C ALA A 36 -27.23 0.28 -8.65
N PHE A 37 -27.50 -0.63 -9.59
CA PHE A 37 -28.82 -0.78 -10.23
C PHE A 37 -29.23 -2.26 -10.25
N GLU A 38 -30.22 -2.64 -9.44
CA GLU A 38 -30.73 -4.02 -9.36
C GLU A 38 -31.69 -4.38 -10.52
N ASP A 39 -32.46 -3.41 -11.04
CA ASP A 39 -33.46 -3.63 -12.09
C ASP A 39 -33.06 -3.03 -13.44
N TRP A 40 -32.49 -3.86 -14.32
CA TRP A 40 -32.17 -3.47 -15.70
C TRP A 40 -33.28 -3.88 -16.66
N SER A 41 -34.26 -2.98 -16.87
CA SER A 41 -35.35 -3.18 -17.84
C SER A 41 -35.07 -2.61 -19.24
N SER A 42 -33.86 -2.09 -19.50
CA SER A 42 -33.47 -1.42 -20.75
C SER A 42 -32.37 -2.19 -21.52
N PRO A 43 -32.29 -2.14 -22.86
CA PRO A 43 -31.19 -2.72 -23.67
C PRO A 43 -29.82 -2.04 -23.49
N PHE A 44 -29.73 -1.03 -22.61
CA PHE A 44 -28.51 -0.33 -22.21
C PHE A 44 -27.28 -1.22 -21.85
N PRO A 45 -27.44 -2.43 -21.28
CA PRO A 45 -26.32 -3.33 -21.00
C PRO A 45 -25.57 -3.79 -22.26
N GLY A 46 -26.24 -3.97 -23.39
CA GLY A 46 -25.64 -4.57 -24.59
C GLY A 46 -24.61 -3.67 -25.28
N VAL A 47 -24.97 -2.40 -25.51
CA VAL A 47 -24.07 -1.41 -26.13
C VAL A 47 -22.90 -1.10 -25.20
N LEU A 48 -23.16 -0.95 -23.90
CA LEU A 48 -22.12 -0.70 -22.90
C LEU A 48 -21.16 -1.89 -22.81
N PHE A 49 -21.67 -3.12 -22.81
CA PHE A 49 -20.88 -4.35 -22.85
C PHE A 49 -19.97 -4.42 -24.08
N HIS A 50 -20.50 -4.11 -25.27
CA HIS A 50 -19.68 -4.09 -26.50
C HIS A 50 -18.60 -3.01 -26.46
N LEU A 51 -18.90 -1.84 -25.91
CA LEU A 51 -17.94 -0.76 -25.73
C LEU A 51 -16.81 -1.17 -24.77
N ILE A 52 -17.16 -1.81 -23.65
CA ILE A 52 -16.20 -2.32 -22.67
C ILE A 52 -15.28 -3.37 -23.30
N ILE A 53 -15.83 -4.36 -24.00
CA ILE A 53 -15.03 -5.38 -24.71
C ILE A 53 -14.12 -4.72 -25.74
N SER A 54 -14.63 -3.75 -26.51
CA SER A 54 -13.84 -3.03 -27.51
C SER A 54 -12.69 -2.26 -26.88
N THR A 55 -12.92 -1.56 -25.77
CA THR A 55 -11.86 -0.86 -25.02
C THR A 55 -10.86 -1.83 -24.39
N PHE A 56 -11.32 -2.96 -23.89
CA PHE A 56 -10.47 -4.00 -23.32
C PHE A 56 -9.52 -4.58 -24.36
N ILE A 57 -10.05 -4.94 -25.54
CA ILE A 57 -9.26 -5.42 -26.68
C ILE A 57 -8.30 -4.33 -27.15
N TYR A 58 -8.75 -3.08 -27.28
CA TYR A 58 -7.90 -1.95 -27.66
C TYR A 58 -6.71 -1.78 -26.71
N GLY A 59 -6.91 -1.97 -25.40
CA GLY A 59 -5.86 -1.86 -24.39
C GLY A 59 -4.66 -2.81 -24.60
N TYR A 60 -4.85 -3.93 -25.31
CA TYR A 60 -3.73 -4.81 -25.66
C TYR A 60 -2.72 -4.17 -26.61
N ILE A 61 -3.12 -3.21 -27.44
CA ILE A 61 -2.22 -2.53 -28.40
C ILE A 61 -1.10 -1.76 -27.66
N PRO A 62 -1.41 -0.76 -26.80
CA PRO A 62 -0.38 -0.07 -26.03
C PRO A 62 0.30 -1.01 -25.03
N LEU A 63 -0.41 -1.97 -24.42
CA LEU A 63 0.20 -2.93 -23.48
C LEU A 63 1.30 -3.75 -24.15
N LEU A 64 1.03 -4.36 -25.31
CA LEU A 64 2.01 -5.16 -26.05
C LEU A 64 3.20 -4.32 -26.50
N LYS A 65 2.95 -3.09 -27.00
CA LYS A 65 4.01 -2.17 -27.39
C LYS A 65 4.90 -1.84 -26.19
N GLY A 66 4.29 -1.53 -25.04
CA GLY A 66 5.00 -1.26 -23.79
C GLY A 66 5.82 -2.46 -23.32
N CYS A 67 5.24 -3.67 -23.29
CA CYS A 67 5.94 -4.90 -22.90
C CYS A 67 7.14 -5.24 -23.82
N ARG A 68 7.04 -4.96 -25.12
CA ARG A 68 8.15 -5.14 -26.08
C ARG A 68 9.31 -4.19 -25.80
N LEU A 69 9.00 -2.91 -25.58
CA LEU A 69 10.00 -1.90 -25.23
C LEU A 69 10.64 -2.22 -23.87
N TYR A 70 9.84 -2.59 -22.87
CA TYR A 70 10.33 -2.94 -21.55
C TYR A 70 11.24 -4.17 -21.57
N SER A 71 10.88 -5.20 -22.34
CA SER A 71 11.74 -6.39 -22.52
C SER A 71 13.09 -6.03 -23.15
N TYR A 72 13.07 -5.12 -24.12
CA TYR A 72 14.28 -4.61 -24.75
C TYR A 72 15.14 -3.79 -23.78
N ASP A 73 14.52 -2.90 -22.99
CA ASP A 73 15.19 -2.12 -21.94
C ASP A 73 15.87 -3.04 -20.89
N LYS A 74 15.26 -4.19 -20.58
CA LYS A 74 15.85 -5.24 -19.71
C LYS A 74 16.97 -6.06 -20.35
N GLY A 75 17.32 -5.81 -21.62
CA GLY A 75 18.35 -6.54 -22.36
C GLY A 75 17.89 -7.87 -22.96
N TYR A 76 16.58 -8.08 -23.09
CA TYR A 76 16.00 -9.25 -23.77
C TYR A 76 15.56 -8.89 -25.19
N ALA A 77 15.37 -9.91 -26.03
CA ALA A 77 14.82 -9.69 -27.37
C ALA A 77 13.38 -9.14 -27.26
N SER A 78 13.02 -8.18 -28.11
CA SER A 78 11.69 -7.55 -28.09
C SER A 78 10.53 -8.54 -28.22
N LYS A 79 10.75 -9.72 -28.82
CA LYS A 79 9.78 -10.83 -28.86
C LYS A 79 9.31 -11.32 -27.49
N TRP A 80 10.09 -11.11 -26.43
CA TRP A 80 9.64 -11.40 -25.06
C TRP A 80 8.43 -10.53 -24.65
N GLY A 81 8.22 -9.38 -25.31
CA GLY A 81 7.03 -8.55 -25.09
C GLY A 81 5.70 -9.24 -25.43
N TRP A 82 5.71 -10.38 -26.14
CA TRP A 82 4.50 -11.19 -26.36
C TRP A 82 3.87 -11.72 -25.07
N PHE A 83 4.61 -11.78 -23.95
CA PHE A 83 4.03 -12.06 -22.64
C PHE A 83 2.90 -11.06 -22.30
N GLY A 84 2.89 -9.84 -22.85
CA GLY A 84 1.76 -8.91 -22.69
C GLY A 84 0.40 -9.42 -23.19
N LEU A 85 0.35 -10.48 -24.02
CA LEU A 85 -0.91 -11.15 -24.39
C LEU A 85 -1.60 -11.79 -23.17
N LEU A 86 -0.82 -12.15 -22.15
CA LEU A 86 -1.32 -12.69 -20.88
C LEU A 86 -1.68 -11.58 -19.88
N SER A 87 -1.80 -10.32 -20.34
CA SER A 87 -2.15 -9.14 -19.53
C SER A 87 -1.32 -9.07 -18.23
N ILE A 88 -1.98 -8.94 -17.07
CA ILE A 88 -1.38 -8.83 -15.74
C ILE A 88 -0.46 -10.04 -15.44
N LEU A 89 -0.83 -11.27 -15.84
CA LEU A 89 -0.01 -12.47 -15.58
C LEU A 89 1.33 -12.42 -16.31
N GLY A 90 1.31 -12.10 -17.60
CA GLY A 90 2.53 -12.01 -18.38
C GLY A 90 3.36 -10.77 -18.06
N LEU A 91 2.73 -9.65 -17.71
CA LEU A 91 3.44 -8.48 -17.19
C LEU A 91 4.15 -8.81 -15.88
N SER A 92 3.51 -9.55 -14.97
CA SER A 92 4.12 -10.00 -13.72
C SER A 92 5.40 -10.80 -13.96
N PHE A 93 5.36 -11.71 -14.93
CA PHE A 93 6.55 -12.45 -15.36
C PHE A 93 7.66 -11.50 -15.84
N LEU A 94 7.37 -10.55 -16.73
CA LEU A 94 8.36 -9.58 -17.21
C LEU A 94 8.93 -8.70 -16.09
N LEU A 95 8.10 -8.31 -15.11
CA LEU A 95 8.53 -7.52 -13.94
C LEU A 95 9.46 -8.32 -13.02
N LEU A 96 9.18 -9.61 -12.80
CA LEU A 96 9.99 -10.50 -11.95
C LEU A 96 11.33 -10.89 -12.57
N PHE A 97 11.45 -10.90 -13.91
CA PHE A 97 12.70 -11.28 -14.58
C PHE A 97 13.85 -10.32 -14.27
N PRO A 98 15.07 -10.82 -13.98
CA PRO A 98 16.22 -9.97 -13.74
C PRO A 98 16.61 -9.20 -15.00
N GLU A 99 17.23 -8.03 -14.87
CA GLU A 99 17.85 -7.37 -16.03
C GLU A 99 19.06 -8.18 -16.50
N LYS A 100 19.19 -8.40 -17.82
CA LYS A 100 20.42 -8.96 -18.38
C LYS A 100 21.50 -7.90 -18.26
N ARG A 101 22.54 -8.18 -17.46
CA ARG A 101 23.78 -7.38 -17.45
C ARG A 101 24.35 -7.38 -18.86
N THR A 102 24.03 -6.34 -19.63
CA THR A 102 24.79 -5.99 -20.82
C THR A 102 25.81 -4.96 -20.37
N ASN A 103 27.06 -5.09 -20.81
CA ASN A 103 28.19 -4.21 -20.49
C ASN A 103 28.01 -2.74 -20.96
N PHE A 104 26.78 -2.29 -21.24
CA PHE A 104 26.45 -0.95 -21.72
C PHE A 104 26.40 0.11 -20.61
N TYR A 105 26.41 -0.30 -19.35
CA TYR A 105 26.58 0.63 -18.23
C TYR A 105 28.03 0.61 -17.78
N SER A 106 28.90 1.33 -18.51
CA SER A 106 30.17 1.72 -17.90
C SER A 106 29.84 2.69 -16.76
N GLU A 107 30.24 2.32 -15.54
CA GLU A 107 30.09 3.13 -14.34
C GLU A 107 30.68 4.55 -14.50
N GLY A 108 31.53 4.76 -15.52
CA GLY A 108 32.13 6.05 -15.88
C GLY A 108 31.24 7.05 -16.62
N SER A 109 30.03 6.71 -17.07
CA SER A 109 29.12 7.68 -17.75
C SER A 109 28.11 8.37 -16.84
N LEU A 110 28.02 7.97 -15.56
CA LEU A 110 27.19 8.59 -14.52
C LEU A 110 28.01 9.54 -13.63
N GLY A 111 29.04 10.17 -14.17
CA GLY A 111 29.76 11.25 -13.52
C GLY A 111 28.90 12.51 -13.43
N ASN A 112 28.38 12.82 -12.24
CA ASN A 112 28.69 14.04 -11.47
C ASN A 112 27.64 14.42 -10.41
N ASP A 113 26.44 13.84 -10.41
CA ASP A 113 25.47 14.07 -9.32
C ASP A 113 25.43 12.89 -8.33
N SER A 114 26.53 12.71 -7.61
CA SER A 114 26.71 11.66 -6.60
C SER A 114 25.66 11.68 -5.47
N ILE A 115 25.00 12.83 -5.27
CA ILE A 115 24.01 13.05 -4.22
C ILE A 115 22.67 12.37 -4.56
N ASN A 116 22.21 12.41 -5.81
CA ASN A 116 20.89 11.91 -6.22
C ASN A 116 20.89 10.48 -6.77
N PHE A 117 22.03 9.81 -6.70
CA PHE A 117 22.33 8.58 -7.44
C PHE A 117 21.28 7.45 -7.31
N PRO A 118 20.84 7.00 -6.11
CA PRO A 118 19.90 5.88 -6.02
C PRO A 118 18.48 6.27 -6.46
N PHE A 119 18.05 7.50 -6.18
CA PHE A 119 16.74 7.98 -6.63
C PHE A 119 16.68 8.15 -8.14
N ASN A 120 17.77 8.51 -8.82
CA ASN A 120 17.79 8.60 -10.29
C ASN A 120 17.60 7.25 -10.99
N LYS A 121 18.05 6.15 -10.36
CA LYS A 121 17.83 4.78 -10.85
C LYS A 121 16.41 4.26 -10.59
N LEU A 122 15.73 4.80 -9.57
CA LEU A 122 14.39 4.41 -9.19
C LEU A 122 13.33 4.89 -10.20
N ASN A 123 12.62 3.94 -10.80
CA ASN A 123 11.41 4.18 -11.59
C ASN A 123 10.17 3.86 -10.72
N ILE A 124 9.40 4.89 -10.35
CA ILE A 124 8.22 4.73 -9.48
C ILE A 124 7.12 3.89 -10.12
N PRO A 125 6.72 4.08 -11.39
CA PRO A 125 5.77 3.20 -12.06
C PRO A 125 6.16 1.71 -12.02
N GLU A 126 7.42 1.40 -12.33
CA GLU A 126 7.95 0.03 -12.24
C GLU A 126 7.86 -0.52 -10.83
N PHE A 127 8.29 0.26 -9.85
CA PHE A 127 8.25 -0.11 -8.44
C PHE A 127 6.81 -0.41 -8.00
N LEU A 128 5.86 0.48 -8.28
CA LEU A 128 4.46 0.30 -7.90
C LEU A 128 3.85 -0.93 -8.58
N LEU A 129 4.03 -1.10 -9.89
CA LEU A 129 3.53 -2.29 -10.61
C LEU A 129 4.17 -3.59 -10.10
N TYR A 130 5.44 -3.56 -9.72
CA TYR A 130 6.09 -4.72 -9.12
C TYR A 130 5.39 -5.15 -7.84
N TYR A 131 5.16 -4.22 -6.91
CA TYR A 131 4.56 -4.54 -5.60
C TYR A 131 3.03 -4.73 -5.65
N SER A 132 2.32 -4.08 -6.58
CA SER A 132 0.86 -4.17 -6.67
C SER A 132 0.36 -5.30 -7.58
N ILE A 133 1.19 -5.82 -8.48
CA ILE A 133 0.81 -6.83 -9.47
C ILE A 133 1.73 -8.03 -9.39
N ALA A 134 3.03 -7.83 -9.64
CA ALA A 134 3.95 -8.95 -9.84
C ALA A 134 4.18 -9.75 -8.56
N PHE A 135 4.30 -9.06 -7.42
CA PHE A 135 4.52 -9.69 -6.13
C PHE A 135 3.29 -10.48 -5.64
N PRO A 136 2.05 -9.95 -5.65
CA PRO A 136 0.86 -10.75 -5.34
C PRO A 136 0.72 -12.01 -6.21
N ILE A 137 1.02 -11.92 -7.51
CA ILE A 137 0.98 -13.08 -8.41
C ILE A 137 2.07 -14.10 -8.07
N LEU A 138 3.26 -13.65 -7.66
CA LEU A 138 4.30 -14.54 -7.14
C LEU A 138 3.82 -15.29 -5.89
N ILE A 139 3.20 -14.58 -4.93
CA ILE A 139 2.66 -15.20 -3.71
C ILE A 139 1.56 -16.20 -4.05
N LEU A 140 0.63 -15.84 -4.95
CA LEU A 140 -0.41 -16.75 -5.42
C LEU A 140 0.16 -17.99 -6.11
N THR A 141 1.22 -17.84 -6.89
CA THR A 141 1.89 -18.96 -7.56
C THR A 141 2.54 -19.90 -6.54
N ILE A 142 3.26 -19.36 -5.55
CA ILE A 142 3.85 -20.14 -4.45
C ILE A 142 2.75 -20.89 -3.69
N PHE A 143 1.65 -20.21 -3.42
CA PHE A 143 0.50 -20.78 -2.72
C PHE A 143 -0.11 -21.95 -3.51
N ILE A 144 -0.32 -21.82 -4.82
CA ILE A 144 -0.78 -22.91 -5.69
C ILE A 144 0.20 -24.09 -5.68
N ILE A 145 1.51 -23.83 -5.71
CA ILE A 145 2.54 -24.90 -5.64
C ILE A 145 2.47 -25.65 -4.31
N ILE A 146 2.24 -24.95 -3.20
CA ILE A 146 2.05 -25.58 -1.89
C ILE A 146 0.83 -26.50 -1.92
N LEU A 147 -0.31 -26.04 -2.44
CA LEU A 147 -1.52 -26.85 -2.58
C LEU A 147 -1.30 -28.11 -3.43
N LEU A 148 -0.63 -27.97 -4.58
CA LEU A 148 -0.29 -29.10 -5.44
C LEU A 148 0.64 -30.09 -4.74
N SER A 149 1.59 -29.59 -3.94
CA SER A 149 2.52 -30.42 -3.18
C SER A 149 1.82 -31.20 -2.06
N ILE A 150 0.84 -30.59 -1.39
CA ILE A 150 -0.02 -31.26 -0.39
C ILE A 150 -0.85 -32.35 -1.06
N GLY A 151 -1.45 -32.06 -2.22
CA GLY A 151 -2.18 -33.04 -3.02
C GLY A 151 -1.31 -34.24 -3.41
N LEU A 152 -0.09 -33.98 -3.88
CA LEU A 152 0.87 -35.03 -4.21
C LEU A 152 1.27 -35.86 -2.98
N LEU A 153 1.50 -35.21 -1.84
CA LEU A 153 1.87 -35.89 -0.60
C LEU A 153 0.74 -36.78 -0.07
N SER A 154 -0.51 -36.33 -0.16
CA SER A 154 -1.70 -37.12 0.18
C SER A 154 -1.79 -38.37 -0.69
N LEU A 155 -1.59 -38.25 -2.01
CA LEU A 155 -1.55 -39.40 -2.92
C LEU A 155 -0.44 -40.40 -2.57
N VAL A 156 0.76 -39.90 -2.23
CA VAL A 156 1.92 -40.75 -1.89
C VAL A 156 1.73 -41.48 -0.55
N LYS A 157 1.17 -40.79 0.46
CA LYS A 157 0.98 -41.35 1.80
C LYS A 157 -0.30 -42.17 1.96
N GLY A 158 -1.22 -42.10 0.99
CA GLY A 158 -2.57 -42.66 1.12
C GLY A 158 -3.38 -42.01 2.25
N SER A 159 -3.00 -40.79 2.67
CA SER A 159 -3.72 -40.02 3.68
C SER A 159 -4.83 -39.20 3.02
N ASP A 160 -5.93 -38.95 3.73
CA ASP A 160 -6.98 -38.06 3.23
C ASP A 160 -6.41 -36.66 2.96
N PHE A 161 -6.68 -36.14 1.76
CA PHE A 161 -6.25 -34.80 1.36
C PHE A 161 -6.84 -33.74 2.28
N ILE A 162 -8.11 -33.90 2.68
CA ILE A 162 -8.84 -32.95 3.52
C ILE A 162 -8.18 -32.83 4.88
N ASP A 163 -7.78 -33.94 5.50
CA ASP A 163 -7.12 -33.93 6.80
C ASP A 163 -5.76 -33.23 6.74
N LEU A 164 -4.96 -33.55 5.72
CA LEU A 164 -3.63 -32.93 5.53
C LEU A 164 -3.75 -31.44 5.16
N PHE A 165 -4.76 -31.09 4.36
CA PHE A 165 -5.08 -29.72 4.00
C PHE A 165 -5.49 -28.94 5.25
N ASN A 166 -6.46 -29.41 6.04
CA ASN A 166 -6.94 -28.73 7.24
C ASN A 166 -5.82 -28.53 8.26
N ALA A 167 -5.00 -29.55 8.52
CA ALA A 167 -3.85 -29.43 9.42
C ALA A 167 -2.86 -28.32 9.01
N THR A 168 -2.75 -28.03 7.71
CA THR A 168 -1.94 -26.92 7.18
C THR A 168 -2.72 -25.61 7.18
N TRP A 169 -4.00 -25.67 6.83
CA TRP A 169 -4.91 -24.56 6.62
C TRP A 169 -5.38 -23.91 7.92
N ASP A 170 -5.29 -24.58 9.05
CA ASP A 170 -5.63 -23.98 10.35
C ASP A 170 -4.54 -23.00 10.84
N ILE A 171 -3.31 -23.13 10.34
CA ILE A 171 -2.16 -22.31 10.77
C ILE A 171 -1.78 -21.28 9.71
N LEU A 172 -1.83 -21.65 8.44
CA LEU A 172 -1.29 -20.84 7.35
C LEU A 172 -2.02 -19.49 7.15
N PRO A 173 -3.36 -19.37 7.23
CA PRO A 173 -4.08 -18.11 7.16
C PRO A 173 -3.72 -17.16 8.31
N GLU A 174 -3.52 -17.70 9.52
CA GLU A 174 -3.16 -16.90 10.69
C GLU A 174 -1.76 -16.27 10.55
N LEU A 175 -0.85 -16.95 9.84
CA LEU A 175 0.51 -16.47 9.58
C LEU A 175 0.66 -15.75 8.23
N TYR A 176 -0.33 -15.82 7.35
CA TYR A 176 -0.25 -15.33 5.98
C TYR A 176 0.15 -13.84 5.91
N VAL A 177 -0.44 -13.01 6.76
CA VAL A 177 -0.16 -11.57 6.81
C VAL A 177 1.30 -11.33 7.19
N THR A 178 1.76 -11.97 8.26
CA THR A 178 3.15 -11.88 8.74
C THR A 178 4.14 -12.36 7.68
N ILE A 179 3.89 -13.52 7.08
CA ILE A 179 4.72 -14.10 6.02
C ILE A 179 4.78 -13.14 4.82
N THR A 180 3.64 -12.58 4.42
CA THR A 180 3.55 -11.63 3.31
C THR A 180 4.40 -10.39 3.57
N TYR A 181 4.30 -9.78 4.75
CA TYR A 181 5.14 -8.64 5.11
C TYR A 181 6.64 -8.99 5.15
N LEU A 182 7.01 -10.17 5.65
CA LEU A 182 8.41 -10.63 5.63
C LEU A 182 8.95 -10.74 4.20
N PHE A 183 8.17 -11.31 3.27
CA PHE A 183 8.56 -11.36 1.87
C PHE A 183 8.62 -9.96 1.23
N ILE A 184 7.65 -9.08 1.50
CA ILE A 184 7.71 -7.68 1.04
C ILE A 184 9.00 -7.02 1.52
N GLY A 185 9.32 -7.16 2.81
CA GLY A 185 10.53 -6.61 3.42
C GLY A 185 11.81 -7.16 2.80
N LEU A 186 11.90 -8.48 2.60
CA LEU A 186 13.05 -9.12 1.96
C LEU A 186 13.27 -8.58 0.53
N PHE A 187 12.21 -8.54 -0.27
CA PHE A 187 12.29 -8.06 -1.65
C PHE A 187 12.57 -6.56 -1.72
N LEU A 188 11.99 -5.77 -0.82
CA LEU A 188 12.25 -4.34 -0.69
C LEU A 188 13.69 -4.05 -0.30
N PHE A 189 14.21 -4.76 0.71
CA PHE A 189 15.61 -4.63 1.11
C PHE A 189 16.56 -4.97 -0.05
N ARG A 190 16.31 -6.08 -0.75
CA ARG A 190 17.06 -6.45 -1.95
C ARG A 190 17.00 -5.35 -3.01
N TYR A 191 15.82 -4.80 -3.27
CA TYR A 191 15.61 -3.75 -4.26
C TYR A 191 16.35 -2.45 -3.91
N ILE A 192 16.26 -2.00 -2.66
CA ILE A 192 16.98 -0.84 -2.11
C ILE A 192 18.50 -1.01 -2.27
N ARG A 193 19.02 -2.21 -1.95
CA ARG A 193 20.46 -2.52 -2.11
C ARG A 193 20.91 -2.51 -3.57
N ILE A 194 20.12 -3.08 -4.49
CA ILE A 194 20.42 -3.07 -5.93
C ILE A 194 20.49 -1.64 -6.49
N LEU A 195 19.59 -0.76 -6.04
CA LEU A 195 19.59 0.65 -6.45
C LEU A 195 20.72 1.47 -5.84
N GLY A 196 21.44 0.93 -4.84
CA GLY A 196 22.56 1.59 -4.19
C GLY A 196 22.14 2.61 -3.13
N PHE A 197 20.96 2.45 -2.53
CA PHE A 197 20.57 3.26 -1.37
C PHE A 197 21.46 2.92 -0.17
N ASP A 198 21.92 3.96 0.49
CA ASP A 198 22.50 3.88 1.82
C ASP A 198 21.38 3.77 2.86
N VAL A 199 21.39 2.68 3.64
CA VAL A 199 20.33 2.36 4.60
C VAL A 199 20.43 3.24 5.85
N GLU A 200 21.64 3.64 6.22
CA GLU A 200 21.88 4.50 7.40
C GLU A 200 21.28 5.89 7.20
N LYS A 201 21.24 6.37 5.95
CA LYS A 201 20.65 7.67 5.60
C LYS A 201 19.14 7.76 5.79
N PHE A 202 18.42 6.64 5.86
CA PHE A 202 17.01 6.66 6.28
C PHE A 202 16.87 7.02 7.78
N GLY A 203 17.93 6.87 8.58
CA GLY A 203 17.95 7.19 10.00
C GLY A 203 17.35 6.11 10.90
N ILE A 204 16.88 4.98 10.37
CA ILE A 204 16.14 3.93 11.10
C ILE A 204 16.89 3.45 12.36
N LEU A 205 18.22 3.39 12.33
CA LEU A 205 19.07 2.93 13.44
C LEU A 205 19.64 4.06 14.31
N ASN A 206 19.39 5.32 13.96
CA ASN A 206 20.03 6.49 14.57
C ASN A 206 19.24 7.02 15.78
N PHE A 207 19.01 6.20 16.80
CA PHE A 207 18.26 6.59 18.00
C PHE A 207 18.96 7.68 18.84
N GLY A 208 20.30 7.70 18.82
CA GLY A 208 21.10 8.64 19.62
C GLY A 208 20.94 10.11 19.21
N SER A 209 20.68 10.38 17.92
CA SER A 209 20.50 11.73 17.39
C SER A 209 19.09 12.32 17.61
N LEU A 210 18.16 11.54 18.16
CA LEU A 210 16.76 11.93 18.37
C LEU A 210 16.56 12.90 19.56
N LYS A 211 17.35 12.75 20.63
CA LYS A 211 17.11 13.43 21.92
C LYS A 211 17.15 14.98 21.88
N PRO A 212 17.98 15.65 21.06
CA PRO A 212 17.97 17.12 20.99
C PRO A 212 16.86 17.69 20.12
N ILE A 213 16.30 16.89 19.19
CA ILE A 213 15.46 17.36 18.08
C ILE A 213 13.97 17.10 18.37
N ILE A 214 13.65 16.14 19.24
CA ILE A 214 12.30 15.60 19.40
C ILE A 214 11.64 16.02 20.70
N ASN A 215 10.49 16.69 20.58
CA ASN A 215 9.55 16.85 21.67
C ASN A 215 8.59 15.64 21.72
N TRP A 216 8.97 14.60 22.48
CA TRP A 216 8.18 13.37 22.61
C TRP A 216 6.77 13.61 23.15
N LYS A 217 6.57 14.60 24.01
CA LYS A 217 5.23 14.95 24.53
C LYS A 217 4.33 15.43 23.40
N LEU A 218 4.85 16.28 22.50
CA LEU A 218 4.11 16.75 21.33
C LEU A 218 3.82 15.60 20.34
N ILE A 219 4.77 14.68 20.15
CA ILE A 219 4.57 13.50 19.30
C ILE A 219 3.48 12.59 19.85
N ILE A 220 3.53 12.28 21.15
CA ILE A 220 2.50 11.45 21.78
C ILE A 220 1.14 12.14 21.66
N LEU A 221 1.08 13.45 21.93
CA LEU A 221 -0.14 14.24 21.79
C LEU A 221 -0.70 14.20 20.35
N ILE A 222 0.14 14.38 19.32
CA ILE A 222 -0.35 14.37 17.93
C ILE A 222 -0.85 12.98 17.51
N VAL A 223 -0.23 11.90 18.00
CA VAL A 223 -0.72 10.54 17.74
C VAL A 223 -2.08 10.31 18.41
N PHE A 224 -2.26 10.73 19.66
CA PHE A 224 -3.56 10.66 20.34
C PHE A 224 -4.63 11.52 19.66
N LEU A 225 -4.28 12.73 19.22
CA LEU A 225 -5.20 13.58 18.48
C LEU A 225 -5.57 12.98 17.12
N ASN A 226 -4.62 12.36 16.43
CA ASN A 226 -4.88 11.66 15.18
C ASN A 226 -5.82 10.47 15.39
N TYR A 227 -5.62 9.69 16.45
CA TYR A 227 -6.55 8.63 16.83
C TYR A 227 -7.94 9.17 17.19
N ALA A 228 -8.02 10.22 18.01
CA ALA A 228 -9.30 10.84 18.37
C ALA A 228 -10.04 11.39 17.15
N PHE A 229 -9.32 12.04 16.22
CA PHE A 229 -9.89 12.47 14.95
C PHE A 229 -10.43 11.28 14.15
N ALA A 230 -9.62 10.26 13.91
CA ALA A 230 -10.02 9.09 13.15
C ALA A 230 -11.21 8.37 13.80
N TRP A 231 -11.18 8.18 15.11
CA TRP A 231 -12.28 7.56 15.86
C TRP A 231 -13.59 8.36 15.73
N GLY A 232 -13.55 9.69 15.88
CA GLY A 232 -14.73 10.53 15.72
C GLY A 232 -15.23 10.56 14.28
N PHE A 233 -14.34 10.90 13.34
CA PHE A 233 -14.66 11.10 11.93
C PHE A 233 -15.10 9.81 11.24
N ASN A 234 -14.35 8.71 11.42
CA ASN A 234 -14.71 7.43 10.82
C ASN A 234 -16.02 6.88 11.42
N SER A 235 -16.31 7.09 12.72
CA SER A 235 -17.61 6.70 13.29
C SER A 235 -18.78 7.40 12.59
N LEU A 236 -18.62 8.70 12.28
CA LEU A 236 -19.64 9.47 11.57
C LEU A 236 -19.82 8.96 10.14
N ILE A 237 -18.72 8.72 9.42
CA ILE A 237 -18.76 8.16 8.07
C ILE A 237 -19.44 6.79 8.09
N SER A 238 -19.06 5.88 8.98
CA SER A 238 -19.67 4.55 9.10
C SER A 238 -21.16 4.62 9.38
N TYR A 239 -21.61 5.56 10.24
CA TYR A 239 -23.04 5.79 10.48
C TYR A 239 -23.79 6.17 9.20
N TYR A 240 -23.28 7.12 8.42
CA TYR A 240 -23.94 7.52 7.17
C TYR A 240 -23.83 6.46 6.07
N ILE A 241 -22.68 5.78 5.95
CA ILE A 241 -22.52 4.65 5.04
C ILE A 241 -23.51 3.54 5.39
N SER A 242 -23.85 3.34 6.67
CA SER A 242 -24.80 2.30 7.06
C SER A 242 -26.15 2.45 6.34
N PHE A 243 -26.60 3.66 6.00
CA PHE A 243 -27.85 3.88 5.27
C PHE A 243 -27.73 3.58 3.77
N ILE A 244 -26.52 3.66 3.21
CA ILE A 244 -26.26 3.49 1.78
C ILE A 244 -25.87 2.02 1.48
N TYR A 245 -25.04 1.43 2.33
CA TYR A 245 -24.51 0.07 2.22
C TYR A 245 -24.62 -0.65 3.58
N PRO A 246 -25.84 -1.04 4.01
CA PRO A 246 -26.07 -1.64 5.32
C PRO A 246 -25.28 -2.93 5.54
N ASP A 247 -25.28 -3.84 4.57
CA ASP A 247 -24.60 -5.13 4.66
C ASP A 247 -23.08 -4.96 4.80
N PHE A 248 -22.50 -3.95 4.15
CA PHE A 248 -21.08 -3.65 4.29
C PHE A 248 -20.73 -3.28 5.74
N ILE A 249 -21.55 -2.43 6.38
CA ILE A 249 -21.33 -2.03 7.77
C ILE A 249 -21.61 -3.20 8.72
N GLU A 250 -22.70 -3.94 8.51
CA GLU A 250 -23.05 -5.12 9.32
C GLU A 250 -21.95 -6.18 9.29
N ASN A 251 -21.41 -6.49 8.11
CA ASN A 251 -20.26 -7.38 7.99
C ASN A 251 -19.03 -6.80 8.71
N SER A 252 -18.72 -5.53 8.48
CA SER A 252 -17.54 -4.88 9.08
C SER A 252 -17.58 -4.85 10.62
N ILE A 253 -18.75 -4.62 11.24
CA ILE A 253 -18.88 -4.54 12.71
C ILE A 253 -18.93 -5.91 13.38
N ASN A 254 -19.22 -6.98 12.64
CA ASN A 254 -19.28 -8.35 13.15
C ASN A 254 -18.02 -9.16 12.79
N GLU A 255 -17.25 -8.74 11.79
CA GLU A 255 -16.01 -9.40 11.36
C GLU A 255 -14.89 -9.20 12.38
N LEU A 256 -14.34 -10.28 12.93
CA LEU A 256 -13.18 -10.25 13.81
C LEU A 256 -11.89 -10.28 12.99
N GLU A 257 -10.91 -9.49 13.40
CA GLU A 257 -9.60 -9.39 12.76
C GLU A 257 -8.75 -10.65 12.92
N PHE A 258 -9.06 -11.46 13.95
CA PHE A 258 -8.42 -12.74 14.24
C PHE A 258 -9.38 -13.63 15.03
N THR A 259 -9.27 -14.94 14.84
CA THR A 259 -10.20 -15.94 15.41
C THR A 259 -9.59 -16.78 16.54
N ASN A 260 -8.26 -16.74 16.69
CA ASN A 260 -7.53 -17.47 17.72
C ASN A 260 -6.29 -16.69 18.19
N VAL A 261 -5.61 -17.21 19.21
CA VAL A 261 -4.45 -16.57 19.84
C VAL A 261 -3.24 -16.47 18.89
N ILE A 262 -3.06 -17.44 17.98
CA ILE A 262 -1.97 -17.40 17.00
C ILE A 262 -2.22 -16.25 16.03
N GLY A 263 -3.44 -16.14 15.51
CA GLY A 263 -3.91 -15.02 14.69
C GLY A 263 -3.74 -13.68 15.38
N LEU A 264 -4.18 -13.58 16.64
CA LEU A 264 -4.03 -12.38 17.46
C LEU A 264 -2.58 -11.92 17.50
N ILE A 265 -1.65 -12.81 17.86
CA ILE A 265 -0.23 -12.48 17.99
C ILE A 265 0.36 -12.09 16.63
N SER A 266 0.09 -12.90 15.61
CA SER A 266 0.60 -12.70 14.24
C SER A 266 0.12 -11.37 13.64
N TRP A 267 -1.19 -11.12 13.72
CA TRP A 267 -1.81 -9.90 13.22
C TRP A 267 -1.33 -8.67 13.99
N SER A 268 -1.30 -8.74 15.33
CA SER A 268 -0.84 -7.64 16.18
C SER A 268 0.62 -7.28 15.90
N PHE A 269 1.49 -8.28 15.77
CA PHE A 269 2.90 -8.05 15.46
C PHE A 269 3.08 -7.45 14.06
N SER A 270 2.32 -7.94 13.07
CA SER A 270 2.30 -7.37 11.73
C SER A 270 1.84 -5.92 11.73
N ALA A 271 0.72 -5.61 12.38
CA ALA A 271 0.14 -4.27 12.43
C ALA A 271 1.02 -3.28 13.21
N ILE A 272 1.68 -3.69 14.28
CA ILE A 272 2.45 -2.78 15.15
C ILE A 272 3.90 -2.62 14.66
N VAL A 273 4.49 -3.65 14.05
CA VAL A 273 5.92 -3.68 13.71
C VAL A 273 6.14 -3.67 12.21
N PHE A 274 5.68 -4.70 11.50
CA PHE A 274 6.02 -4.87 10.08
C PHE A 274 5.37 -3.83 9.17
N ALA A 275 4.08 -3.57 9.36
CA ALA A 275 3.33 -2.60 8.57
C ALA A 275 3.94 -1.19 8.69
N PRO A 276 4.09 -0.60 9.90
CA PRO A 276 4.77 0.69 10.06
C PRO A 276 6.18 0.73 9.47
N LEU A 277 7.00 -0.31 9.71
CA LEU A 277 8.37 -0.32 9.19
C LEU A 277 8.41 -0.26 7.66
N LEU A 278 7.62 -1.10 6.99
CA LEU A 278 7.64 -1.24 5.55
C LEU A 278 6.89 -0.11 4.85
N GLU A 279 5.71 0.26 5.36
CA GLU A 279 4.89 1.32 4.78
C GLU A 279 5.58 2.68 4.90
N GLU A 280 6.23 2.99 6.02
CA GLU A 280 7.00 4.24 6.14
C GLU A 280 8.26 4.22 5.28
N LEU A 281 8.96 3.09 5.16
CA LEU A 281 10.11 2.97 4.26
C LEU A 281 9.71 3.21 2.80
N ILE A 282 8.59 2.63 2.37
CA ILE A 282 8.06 2.83 1.02
C ILE A 282 7.57 4.27 0.84
N CYS A 283 6.62 4.71 1.66
CA CYS A 283 5.92 5.98 1.44
C CYS A 283 6.80 7.19 1.74
N ARG A 284 7.55 7.18 2.85
CA ARG A 284 8.33 8.33 3.33
C ARG A 284 9.79 8.19 2.93
N GLY A 285 10.37 7.00 3.09
CA GLY A 285 11.76 6.73 2.71
C GLY A 285 12.00 6.88 1.21
N ILE A 286 11.11 6.33 0.38
CA ILE A 286 11.34 6.22 -1.07
C ILE A 286 10.45 7.19 -1.87
N ILE A 287 9.12 7.03 -1.77
CA ILE A 287 8.16 7.70 -2.66
C ILE A 287 8.11 9.21 -2.41
N LEU A 288 7.96 9.62 -1.15
CA LEU A 288 7.96 11.02 -0.74
C LEU A 288 9.22 11.74 -1.22
N GLN A 289 10.41 11.15 -0.99
CA GLN A 289 11.67 11.75 -1.40
C GLN A 289 11.73 11.93 -2.92
N LYS A 290 11.42 10.87 -3.68
CA LYS A 290 11.47 10.91 -5.15
C LYS A 290 10.49 11.92 -5.73
N TRP A 291 9.26 11.99 -5.20
CA TRP A 291 8.26 12.95 -5.67
C TRP A 291 8.53 14.37 -5.20
N ALA A 292 9.10 14.57 -4.01
CA ALA A 292 9.54 15.88 -3.56
C ALA A 292 10.68 16.44 -4.44
N MET A 293 11.62 15.59 -4.89
CA MET A 293 12.65 15.99 -5.86
C MET A 293 12.05 16.37 -7.23
N LYS A 294 10.98 15.70 -7.65
CA LYS A 294 10.38 15.86 -8.99
C LYS A 294 9.38 17.01 -9.07
N TRP A 295 8.54 17.16 -8.05
CA TRP A 295 7.37 18.05 -8.05
C TRP A 295 7.41 19.09 -6.93
N GLY A 296 8.42 19.03 -6.06
CA GLY A 296 8.54 19.89 -4.89
C GLY A 296 7.99 19.26 -3.61
N ILE A 297 8.47 19.75 -2.47
CA ILE A 297 8.19 19.19 -1.14
C ILE A 297 6.69 19.14 -0.85
N LYS A 298 5.97 20.23 -1.12
CA LYS A 298 4.52 20.28 -0.87
C LYS A 298 3.77 19.23 -1.68
N ALA A 299 4.05 19.16 -2.98
CA ALA A 299 3.44 18.17 -3.87
C ALA A 299 3.81 16.75 -3.44
N GLY A 300 5.09 16.48 -3.12
CA GLY A 300 5.54 15.18 -2.66
C GLY A 300 4.85 14.70 -1.38
N ILE A 301 4.62 15.60 -0.41
CA ILE A 301 3.87 15.29 0.82
C ILE A 301 2.43 14.94 0.48
N VAL A 302 1.75 15.77 -0.31
CA VAL A 302 0.34 15.53 -0.67
C VAL A 302 0.18 14.25 -1.47
N THR A 303 1.00 14.03 -2.50
CA THR A 303 0.85 12.85 -3.37
C THR A 303 1.26 11.57 -2.64
N SER A 304 2.32 11.58 -1.82
CA SER A 304 2.70 10.40 -1.02
C SER A 304 1.64 10.06 0.04
N SER A 305 1.08 11.07 0.71
CA SER A 305 0.00 10.86 1.69
C SER A 305 -1.28 10.36 1.04
N LEU A 306 -1.59 10.83 -0.17
CA LEU A 306 -2.73 10.34 -0.95
C LEU A 306 -2.53 8.90 -1.42
N LEU A 307 -1.32 8.56 -1.90
CA LEU A 307 -0.98 7.19 -2.25
C LEU A 307 -1.13 6.26 -1.04
N PHE A 308 -0.57 6.66 0.12
CA PHE A 308 -0.71 5.92 1.37
C PHE A 308 -2.18 5.64 1.68
N ALA A 309 -3.05 6.67 1.64
CA ALA A 309 -4.47 6.51 1.92
C ALA A 309 -5.22 5.62 0.91
N ILE A 310 -4.98 5.79 -0.40
CA ILE A 310 -5.68 5.03 -1.45
C ILE A 310 -5.27 3.55 -1.41
N CYS A 311 -4.00 3.24 -1.11
CA CYS A 311 -3.51 1.86 -1.04
C CYS A 311 -4.20 1.02 0.04
N HIS A 312 -4.87 1.64 1.03
CA HIS A 312 -5.63 0.92 2.04
C HIS A 312 -6.99 0.44 1.54
N LEU A 313 -7.54 1.02 0.45
CA LEU A 313 -8.82 0.61 -0.17
C LEU A 313 -9.99 0.51 0.82
N ARG A 314 -10.05 1.40 1.81
CA ARG A 314 -11.05 1.43 2.88
C ARG A 314 -11.80 2.75 2.89
N PHE A 315 -12.86 2.87 3.67
CA PHE A 315 -13.65 4.11 3.75
C PHE A 315 -12.98 5.23 4.56
N ASP A 316 -11.91 4.94 5.29
CA ASP A 316 -11.18 5.86 6.17
C ASP A 316 -10.06 6.65 5.47
N ILE A 317 -10.13 6.79 4.14
CA ILE A 317 -9.13 7.48 3.28
C ILE A 317 -8.77 8.87 3.80
N VAL A 318 -9.75 9.64 4.30
CA VAL A 318 -9.49 11.00 4.80
C VAL A 318 -8.61 10.98 6.05
N SER A 319 -8.92 10.10 7.00
CA SER A 319 -8.13 9.90 8.22
C SER A 319 -6.73 9.39 7.91
N LEU A 320 -6.62 8.45 6.96
CA LEU A 320 -5.34 7.93 6.48
C LEU A 320 -4.51 8.99 5.74
N PHE A 321 -5.14 9.89 4.98
CA PHE A 321 -4.46 11.00 4.31
C PHE A 321 -3.89 12.01 5.31
N ILE A 322 -4.65 12.32 6.37
CA ILE A 322 -4.21 13.20 7.45
C ILE A 322 -3.04 12.56 8.22
N ALA A 323 -3.15 11.28 8.60
CA ALA A 323 -2.05 10.51 9.19
C ALA A 323 -0.83 10.51 8.25
N GLY A 324 -1.08 10.24 6.97
CA GLY A 324 -0.25 10.46 5.79
C GLY A 324 0.67 11.68 5.91
N THR A 325 0.00 12.82 6.06
CA THR A 325 0.57 14.15 6.08
C THR A 325 1.33 14.43 7.37
N ILE A 326 0.79 14.04 8.53
CA ILE A 326 1.44 14.18 9.85
C ILE A 326 2.80 13.47 9.85
N LEU A 327 2.83 12.20 9.43
CA LEU A 327 4.05 11.40 9.41
C LEU A 327 5.10 11.98 8.44
N SER A 328 4.66 12.52 7.30
CA SER A 328 5.54 13.22 6.36
C SER A 328 6.15 14.47 6.98
N VAL A 329 5.34 15.31 7.63
CA VAL A 329 5.81 16.52 8.33
C VAL A 329 6.78 16.15 9.45
N LEU A 330 6.47 15.12 10.25
CA LEU A 330 7.36 14.64 11.31
C LEU A 330 8.71 14.19 10.73
N TYR A 331 8.72 13.47 9.61
CA TYR A 331 9.97 13.07 8.97
C TYR A 331 10.80 14.26 8.48
N PHE A 332 10.16 15.29 7.90
CA PHE A 332 10.82 16.53 7.53
C PHE A 332 11.38 17.30 8.72
N LYS A 333 10.70 17.27 9.87
CA LYS A 333 11.20 17.92 11.08
C LYS A 333 12.39 17.17 11.69
N THR A 334 12.30 15.85 11.80
CA THR A 334 13.30 15.08 12.54
C THR A 334 14.46 14.62 11.68
N GLY A 335 14.29 14.57 10.36
CA GLY A 335 15.27 13.98 9.44
C GLY A 335 15.39 12.46 9.59
N ASN A 336 14.60 11.82 10.45
CA ASN A 336 14.80 10.42 10.84
C ASN A 336 13.51 9.60 10.68
N LEU A 337 13.57 8.54 9.87
CA LEU A 337 12.43 7.68 9.54
C LEU A 337 11.95 6.84 10.73
N ILE A 338 12.77 6.64 11.77
CA ILE A 338 12.30 5.94 12.97
C ILE A 338 11.16 6.69 13.66
N VAL A 339 11.08 8.01 13.49
CA VAL A 339 10.05 8.85 14.12
C VAL A 339 8.67 8.56 13.53
N PRO A 340 8.43 8.68 12.20
CA PRO A 340 7.15 8.27 11.64
C PRO A 340 6.87 6.79 11.87
N ILE A 341 7.87 5.90 11.85
CA ILE A 341 7.67 4.47 12.18
C ILE A 341 7.09 4.32 13.58
N LEU A 342 7.71 4.92 14.61
CA LEU A 342 7.23 4.82 15.98
C LEU A 342 5.87 5.49 16.19
N CYS A 343 5.60 6.61 15.49
CA CYS A 343 4.30 7.28 15.55
C CYS A 343 3.19 6.40 14.96
N HIS A 344 3.48 5.77 13.82
CA HIS A 344 2.56 4.85 13.15
C HIS A 344 2.39 3.58 14.00
N SER A 345 3.46 2.98 14.51
CA SER A 345 3.40 1.86 15.46
C SER A 345 2.59 2.18 16.70
N LEU A 346 2.73 3.39 17.27
CA LEU A 346 1.94 3.82 18.43
C LEU A 346 0.46 3.97 18.09
N TYR A 347 0.13 4.56 16.93
CA TYR A 347 -1.25 4.63 16.45
C TYR A 347 -1.85 3.22 16.29
N ASN A 348 -1.11 2.32 15.64
CA ASN A 348 -1.56 0.94 15.44
C ASN A 348 -1.67 0.19 16.77
N THR A 349 -0.77 0.43 17.73
CA THR A 349 -0.87 -0.15 19.07
C THR A 349 -2.16 0.24 19.76
N ILE A 350 -2.55 1.53 19.67
CA ILE A 350 -3.82 2.00 20.25
C ILE A 350 -4.99 1.24 19.58
N VAL A 351 -5.04 1.17 18.26
CA VAL A 351 -6.09 0.45 17.50
C VAL A 351 -6.13 -1.04 17.87
N THR A 352 -4.97 -1.70 17.88
CA THR A 352 -4.83 -3.12 18.21
C THR A 352 -5.31 -3.43 19.62
N ILE A 353 -5.08 -2.56 20.62
CA ILE A 353 -5.60 -2.76 21.99
C ILE A 353 -7.12 -2.84 21.98
N PHE A 354 -7.81 -1.97 21.24
CA PHE A 354 -9.27 -2.02 21.13
C PHE A 354 -9.76 -3.29 20.41
N MET A 355 -9.06 -3.74 19.36
CA MET A 355 -9.38 -4.98 18.65
C MET A 355 -9.19 -6.21 19.53
N ILE A 356 -8.13 -6.26 20.34
CA ILE A 356 -7.92 -7.32 21.33
C ILE A 356 -9.06 -7.32 22.37
N GLY A 357 -9.46 -6.14 22.85
CA GLY A 357 -10.62 -6.01 23.74
C GLY A 357 -11.91 -6.56 23.12
N ARG A 358 -12.16 -6.27 21.84
CA ARG A 358 -13.29 -6.80 21.07
C ARG A 358 -13.24 -8.31 20.94
N TYR A 359 -12.09 -8.88 20.60
CA TYR A 359 -11.89 -10.34 20.51
C TYR A 359 -12.25 -11.05 21.82
N TYR A 360 -11.74 -10.58 22.97
CA TYR A 360 -12.06 -11.21 24.25
C TYR A 360 -13.52 -10.99 24.69
N SER A 361 -14.14 -9.88 24.27
CA SER A 361 -15.55 -9.60 24.57
C SER A 361 -16.50 -10.42 23.69
N SER A 362 -16.07 -10.79 22.47
CA SER A 362 -16.90 -11.46 21.45
C SER A 362 -17.43 -12.84 21.85
N SER A 363 -16.82 -13.49 22.86
CA SER A 363 -17.31 -14.76 23.41
C SER A 363 -18.72 -14.68 24.03
N ASN A 364 -19.23 -13.45 24.26
CA ASN A 364 -20.55 -13.20 24.86
C ASN A 364 -21.41 -12.17 24.10
N VAL A 365 -21.02 -11.78 22.87
CA VAL A 365 -21.72 -10.71 22.13
C VAL A 365 -22.47 -11.30 20.94
N ASP A 366 -23.79 -11.17 20.96
CA ASP A 366 -24.66 -11.55 19.86
C ASP A 366 -24.35 -10.74 18.60
N PHE A 367 -24.73 -11.29 17.45
CA PHE A 367 -24.68 -10.59 16.16
C PHE A 367 -25.32 -9.20 16.28
N VAL A 368 -24.58 -8.16 15.89
CA VAL A 368 -25.06 -6.78 15.91
C VAL A 368 -25.66 -6.45 14.56
N SER A 369 -26.98 -6.25 14.51
CA SER A 369 -27.62 -5.81 13.26
C SER A 369 -27.24 -4.36 12.94
N VAL A 370 -27.28 -3.99 11.65
CA VAL A 370 -27.07 -2.61 11.23
C VAL A 370 -28.05 -1.64 11.91
N ASN A 371 -29.26 -2.11 12.23
CA ASN A 371 -30.26 -1.30 12.94
C ASN A 371 -29.85 -1.03 14.39
N ASP A 372 -29.37 -2.06 15.10
CA ASP A 372 -28.87 -1.91 16.48
C ASP A 372 -27.61 -1.05 16.52
N TYR A 373 -26.74 -1.18 15.53
CA TYR A 373 -25.59 -0.28 15.35
C TYR A 373 -26.03 1.18 15.19
N ARG A 374 -27.02 1.47 14.34
CA ARG A 374 -27.53 2.84 14.18
C ARG A 374 -28.13 3.39 15.47
N VAL A 375 -28.98 2.61 16.15
CA VAL A 375 -29.64 3.02 17.41
C VAL A 375 -28.60 3.29 18.50
N SER A 376 -27.57 2.46 18.62
CA SER A 376 -26.49 2.66 19.60
C SER A 376 -25.57 3.83 19.25
N MET A 377 -25.38 4.13 17.97
CA MET A 377 -24.50 5.19 17.49
C MET A 377 -25.17 6.58 17.49
N GLU A 378 -26.47 6.65 17.23
CA GLU A 378 -27.25 7.90 17.15
C GLU A 378 -27.05 8.86 18.34
N PRO A 379 -27.16 8.45 19.62
CA PRO A 379 -26.93 9.35 20.74
C PRO A 379 -25.48 9.83 20.87
N LEU A 380 -24.53 9.15 20.23
CA LEU A 380 -23.09 9.46 20.31
C LEU A 380 -22.62 10.39 19.18
N LEU A 381 -23.42 10.62 18.14
CA LEU A 381 -23.00 11.39 16.95
C LEU A 381 -22.49 12.78 17.30
N GLY A 382 -23.18 13.51 18.19
CA GLY A 382 -22.75 14.84 18.64
C GLY A 382 -21.38 14.81 19.31
N GLN A 383 -21.14 13.83 20.18
CA GLN A 383 -19.84 13.64 20.83
C GLN A 383 -18.74 13.33 19.79
N LYS A 384 -19.00 12.43 18.84
CA LYS A 384 -18.03 12.08 17.78
C LYS A 384 -17.68 13.29 16.93
N ALA A 385 -18.66 14.10 16.57
CA ALA A 385 -18.47 15.33 15.80
C ALA A 385 -17.61 16.34 16.55
N ILE A 386 -17.86 16.55 17.84
CA ILE A 386 -17.06 17.46 18.68
C ILE A 386 -15.61 16.96 18.79
N VAL A 387 -15.40 15.67 19.08
CA VAL A 387 -14.06 15.08 19.16
C VAL A 387 -13.33 15.22 17.82
N ALA A 388 -13.98 14.87 16.71
CA ALA A 388 -13.40 15.02 15.38
C ALA A 388 -13.03 16.47 15.07
N ALA A 389 -13.93 17.43 15.32
CA ALA A 389 -13.70 18.84 15.02
C ALA A 389 -12.55 19.44 15.84
N ILE A 390 -12.51 19.17 17.15
CA ILE A 390 -11.45 19.68 18.04
C ILE A 390 -10.10 19.08 17.65
N SER A 391 -10.04 17.75 17.50
CA SER A 391 -8.81 17.07 17.11
C SER A 391 -8.33 17.53 15.75
N PHE A 392 -9.23 17.69 14.77
CA PHE A 392 -8.90 18.22 13.44
C PHE A 392 -8.31 19.62 13.52
N ALA A 393 -8.93 20.54 14.27
CA ALA A 393 -8.45 21.91 14.39
C ALA A 393 -7.04 21.98 14.98
N VAL A 394 -6.75 21.17 16.01
CA VAL A 394 -5.42 21.12 16.63
C VAL A 394 -4.40 20.48 15.69
N ILE A 395 -4.76 19.39 14.98
CA ILE A 395 -3.92 18.77 13.96
C ILE A 395 -3.60 19.77 12.86
N MET A 396 -4.58 20.52 12.36
CA MET A 396 -4.37 21.50 11.30
C MET A 396 -3.47 22.64 11.76
N PHE A 397 -3.62 23.10 13.00
CA PHE A 397 -2.70 24.07 13.59
C PHE A 397 -1.28 23.53 13.69
N PHE A 398 -1.12 22.27 14.13
CA PHE A 398 0.17 21.58 14.15
C PHE A 398 0.78 21.50 12.74
N LEU A 399 0.02 21.07 11.74
CA LEU A 399 0.49 20.98 10.37
C LEU A 399 0.87 22.35 9.83
N TYR A 400 0.04 23.38 10.01
CA TYR A 400 0.33 24.74 9.58
C TYR A 400 1.64 25.29 10.15
N ARG A 401 1.87 25.09 11.46
CA ARG A 401 3.08 25.56 12.15
C ARG A 401 4.35 24.82 11.74
N ASN A 402 4.22 23.58 11.29
CA ASN A 402 5.34 22.65 11.14
C ASN A 402 5.57 22.19 9.70
N PHE A 403 4.72 22.61 8.76
CA PHE A 403 4.84 22.25 7.35
C PHE A 403 6.19 22.70 6.79
N PRO A 404 6.96 21.82 6.13
CA PRO A 404 8.27 22.18 5.60
C PRO A 404 8.16 23.21 4.48
N LYS A 405 9.20 24.03 4.35
CA LYS A 405 9.34 24.99 3.25
C LYS A 405 9.78 24.26 1.99
N GLN A 406 9.57 24.92 0.84
CA GLN A 406 9.84 24.33 -0.46
C GLN A 406 11.34 24.15 -0.74
N ASP A 407 12.18 24.92 -0.06
CA ASP A 407 13.64 24.96 -0.11
C ASP A 407 14.32 24.13 1.00
N ASP A 408 13.55 23.44 1.85
CA ASP A 408 14.11 22.58 2.90
C ASP A 408 14.91 21.39 2.32
N ILE A 409 15.94 20.97 3.04
CA ILE A 409 16.71 19.77 2.67
C ILE A 409 15.87 18.52 2.96
N LEU A 410 15.73 17.68 1.94
CA LEU A 410 15.08 16.37 2.02
C LEU A 410 15.68 15.49 3.11
N PRO A 411 14.86 14.79 3.93
CA PRO A 411 15.35 14.02 5.08
C PRO A 411 16.48 13.03 4.76
N TYR A 412 16.37 12.30 3.65
CA TYR A 412 17.40 11.33 3.24
C TYR A 412 18.79 11.97 3.03
N TYR A 413 18.84 13.25 2.64
CA TYR A 413 20.09 13.99 2.45
C TYR A 413 20.55 14.76 3.68
N ARG A 414 19.72 14.87 4.72
CA ARG A 414 20.07 15.52 5.98
C ARG A 414 20.98 14.66 6.84
N ASN A 415 20.80 13.35 6.80
CA ASN A 415 21.66 12.40 7.51
C ASN A 415 22.95 12.21 6.69
N SER A 416 24.05 12.84 7.13
CA SER A 416 25.38 12.52 6.60
C SER A 416 25.80 11.11 7.05
N LYS A 417 26.71 10.50 6.30
CA LYS A 417 27.47 9.35 6.79
C LYS A 417 28.30 9.72 8.01
#